data_AF-A0A4P8QJF7-F1
#
_entry.id   AF-A0A4P8QJF7-F1
#
_cell.length_a   1.000
_cell.length_b   1.000
_cell.length_c   1.000
_cell.angle_alpha   90.00
_cell.angle_beta   90.00
_cell.angle_gamma   90.00
#
_symmetry.space_group_name_H-M   'P 1'
#
loop_
_entity.id
_entity.type
_entity.pdbx_description
1 polymer ?
#
loop_
_entity_poly.entity_id
_entity_poly.type
_entity_poly.pdbx_seq_one_letter_code
_entity_poly.pdbx_strand_id
1 'polypeptide(L)'
;MRLAVALLLTLPILAACDEGGRVAPEAPPAPEAASAEAAPVAAQAASAAPANLEAACRDVVNRMYGQEGDAVAFTATGERTAQVSWRAPVDGGRLEFECRAQADGAGLFRDGQPMSVDVQMAAPAAKQEAR
;
A
#
# COMPACT_ATOMS: atom_id res chain seq x y z
N MET A 1 -33.57 -46.38 23.93
CA MET A 1 -33.38 -46.54 22.47
C MET A 1 -32.45 -45.41 22.03
N ARG A 2 -31.16 -45.68 21.82
CA ARG A 2 -30.53 -46.01 20.52
C ARG A 2 -30.83 -44.97 19.44
N LEU A 3 -29.92 -44.02 19.23
CA LEU A 3 -29.13 -43.95 17.99
C LEU A 3 -28.02 -42.91 18.12
N ALA A 4 -26.79 -43.42 18.09
CA ALA A 4 -25.60 -42.67 17.75
C ALA A 4 -25.57 -42.47 16.22
N VAL A 5 -25.29 -41.25 15.75
CA VAL A 5 -24.77 -40.96 14.41
C VAL A 5 -23.89 -39.71 14.58
N ALA A 6 -22.60 -39.91 14.82
CA ALA A 6 -21.54 -39.96 13.82
C ALA A 6 -21.09 -38.57 13.35
N LEU A 7 -19.97 -38.16 13.95
CA LEU A 7 -18.88 -37.37 13.39
C LEU A 7 -18.85 -37.37 11.84
N LEU A 8 -18.93 -36.21 11.20
CA LEU A 8 -18.37 -35.98 9.86
C LEU A 8 -17.82 -34.55 9.77
N LEU A 9 -16.50 -34.47 9.97
CA LEU A 9 -15.63 -33.45 9.40
C LEU A 9 -15.82 -33.38 7.88
N THR A 10 -16.11 -32.20 7.34
CA THR A 10 -15.73 -31.84 5.96
C THR A 10 -15.74 -30.31 5.78
N LEU A 11 -14.54 -29.71 5.83
CA LEU A 11 -14.22 -28.50 5.07
C LEU A 11 -13.93 -28.92 3.61
N PRO A 12 -14.54 -28.26 2.60
CA PRO A 12 -13.92 -28.06 1.29
C PRO A 12 -13.76 -26.54 1.08
N ILE A 13 -12.54 -25.99 1.19
CA ILE A 13 -11.57 -25.78 0.09
C ILE A 13 -12.11 -24.83 -0.98
N LEU A 14 -11.41 -23.69 -1.08
CA LEU A 14 -11.38 -22.69 -2.14
C LEU A 14 -11.71 -23.26 -3.53
N ALA A 15 -12.87 -22.89 -4.06
CA ALA A 15 -13.18 -23.01 -5.48
C ALA A 15 -12.89 -21.67 -6.17
N ALA A 16 -11.63 -21.48 -6.58
CA ALA A 16 -11.34 -20.66 -7.75
C ALA A 16 -11.82 -21.46 -8.98
N CYS A 17 -13.01 -21.14 -9.48
CA CYS A 17 -13.45 -21.60 -10.79
C CYS A 17 -12.88 -20.62 -11.84
N ASP A 18 -11.65 -20.91 -12.22
CA ASP A 18 -11.10 -20.63 -13.54
C ASP A 18 -11.94 -21.42 -14.56
N GLU A 19 -12.67 -20.73 -15.42
CA GLU A 19 -13.44 -21.33 -16.50
C GLU A 19 -13.08 -20.68 -17.84
N GLY A 20 -12.40 -21.46 -18.68
CA GLY A 20 -12.90 -21.64 -20.04
C GLY A 20 -12.25 -20.83 -21.15
N GLY A 21 -10.95 -21.05 -21.34
CA GLY A 21 -10.31 -21.36 -22.64
C GLY A 21 -10.96 -20.89 -23.94
N ARG A 22 -10.24 -20.04 -24.67
CA ARG A 22 -10.30 -19.99 -26.14
C ARG A 22 -8.87 -20.01 -26.71
N VAL A 23 -8.45 -21.20 -27.15
CA VAL A 23 -7.32 -21.48 -28.06
C VAL A 23 -7.88 -21.30 -29.49
N ALA A 24 -7.25 -20.78 -30.54
CA ALA A 24 -5.87 -20.57 -31.02
C ALA A 24 -5.91 -19.44 -32.10
N PRO A 25 -4.86 -19.06 -32.88
CA PRO A 25 -3.58 -19.73 -33.14
C PRO A 25 -2.30 -18.86 -33.02
N GLU A 26 -1.16 -19.54 -33.03
CA GLU A 26 0.21 -19.01 -33.06
C GLU A 26 0.46 -18.00 -34.19
N ALA A 27 1.20 -16.94 -33.86
CA ALA A 27 1.94 -16.09 -34.78
C ALA A 27 3.43 -16.08 -34.37
N PRO A 28 4.38 -16.05 -35.34
CA PRO A 28 5.78 -16.43 -35.17
C PRO A 28 6.60 -15.54 -34.20
N PRO A 29 7.71 -16.05 -33.64
CA PRO A 29 8.52 -15.32 -32.68
C PRO A 29 9.45 -14.34 -33.41
N ALA A 30 9.50 -13.09 -32.94
CA ALA A 30 10.61 -12.17 -33.21
C ALA A 30 10.89 -11.33 -31.94
N PRO A 31 12.17 -11.06 -31.65
CA PRO A 31 12.66 -10.87 -30.29
C PRO A 31 12.68 -9.40 -29.84
N GLU A 32 12.80 -9.24 -28.52
CA GLU A 32 13.30 -8.05 -27.83
C GLU A 32 12.54 -6.74 -28.04
N ALA A 33 11.60 -6.48 -27.13
CA ALA A 33 11.65 -5.23 -26.40
C ALA A 33 11.50 -5.57 -24.93
N ALA A 34 12.59 -5.42 -24.18
CA ALA A 34 12.59 -5.42 -22.74
C ALA A 34 11.54 -4.41 -22.26
N SER A 35 10.36 -4.91 -21.91
CA SER A 35 9.44 -4.19 -21.04
C SER A 35 10.13 -4.18 -19.70
N ALA A 36 10.90 -3.11 -19.49
CA ALA A 36 11.48 -2.75 -18.22
C ALA A 36 10.38 -2.96 -17.17
N GLU A 37 10.59 -3.97 -16.32
CA GLU A 37 10.06 -3.96 -14.98
C GLU A 37 10.41 -2.56 -14.45
N ALA A 38 9.39 -1.70 -14.34
CA ALA A 38 9.49 -0.54 -13.49
C ALA A 38 9.55 -1.10 -12.07
N ALA A 39 10.74 -1.59 -11.71
CA ALA A 39 11.14 -1.74 -10.33
C ALA A 39 10.77 -0.43 -9.65
N PRO A 40 10.06 -0.44 -8.52
CA PRO A 40 9.88 0.79 -7.76
C PRO A 40 11.27 1.30 -7.43
N VAL A 41 11.73 2.29 -8.18
CA VAL A 41 13.01 2.96 -7.97
C VAL A 41 12.81 3.81 -6.73
N ALA A 42 12.96 3.17 -5.58
CA ALA A 42 13.12 3.83 -4.31
C ALA A 42 14.24 3.13 -3.54
N ALA A 43 15.36 2.88 -4.23
CA ALA A 43 16.66 2.95 -3.59
C ALA A 43 16.85 4.41 -3.16
N GLN A 44 16.29 4.75 -1.99
CA GLN A 44 16.39 6.05 -1.37
C GLN A 44 17.87 6.36 -1.15
N ALA A 45 18.39 7.26 -1.98
CA ALA A 45 19.64 7.94 -1.72
C ALA A 45 19.57 8.52 -0.31
N ALA A 46 20.60 8.25 0.50
CA ALA A 46 20.73 8.76 1.85
C ALA A 46 20.99 10.28 1.80
N SER A 47 19.96 11.07 1.48
CA SER A 47 20.00 12.53 1.63
C SER A 47 19.94 12.88 3.11
N ALA A 48 20.48 14.03 3.51
CA ALA A 48 20.45 14.51 4.89
C ALA A 48 19.03 14.42 5.50
N ALA A 49 18.95 14.06 6.78
CA ALA A 49 17.66 13.94 7.46
C ALA A 49 17.04 15.35 7.56
N PRO A 50 15.70 15.49 7.50
CA PRO A 50 15.09 16.78 7.75
C PRO A 50 15.51 17.26 9.13
N ALA A 51 15.90 18.54 9.23
CA ALA A 51 16.38 19.15 10.48
C ALA A 51 15.34 19.06 11.63
N ASN A 52 14.06 18.87 11.29
CA ASN A 52 12.99 18.58 12.22
C ASN A 52 12.12 17.43 11.69
N LEU A 53 12.51 16.18 12.03
CA LEU A 53 11.79 14.97 11.62
C LEU A 53 10.35 14.95 12.12
N GLU A 54 10.09 15.42 13.34
CA GLU A 54 8.74 15.42 13.91
C GLU A 54 7.78 16.29 13.08
N ALA A 55 8.19 17.51 12.73
CA ALA A 55 7.39 18.40 11.91
C ALA A 55 7.08 17.79 10.53
N ALA A 56 8.08 17.17 9.90
CA ALA A 56 7.90 16.49 8.61
C ALA A 56 6.94 15.30 8.71
N CYS A 57 7.03 14.50 9.77
CA CYS A 57 6.12 13.37 9.99
C CYS A 57 4.69 13.83 10.28
N ARG A 58 4.51 14.88 11.09
CA ARG A 58 3.19 15.47 11.35
C ARG A 58 2.55 16.02 10.07
N ASP A 59 3.32 16.68 9.22
CA ASP A 59 2.85 17.16 7.92
C ASP A 59 2.36 16.02 7.02
N VAL A 60 3.14 14.93 6.90
CA VAL A 60 2.75 13.77 6.10
C VAL A 60 1.48 13.12 6.64
N VAL A 61 1.37 12.97 7.97
CA VAL A 61 0.18 12.43 8.63
C VAL A 61 -1.06 13.29 8.37
N ASN A 62 -0.93 14.62 8.48
CA ASN A 62 -2.02 15.53 8.16
C ASN A 62 -2.44 15.43 6.70
N ARG A 63 -1.47 15.47 5.77
CA ARG A 63 -1.74 15.40 4.33
C ARG A 63 -2.42 14.10 3.89
N MET A 64 -1.98 12.96 4.46
CA MET A 64 -2.48 11.64 4.06
C MET A 64 -3.74 11.22 4.81
N TYR A 65 -3.86 11.58 6.09
CA TYR A 65 -4.90 11.05 6.98
C TYR A 65 -5.74 12.14 7.67
N GLY A 66 -5.44 13.42 7.46
CA GLY A 66 -6.14 14.54 8.08
C GLY A 66 -6.01 14.58 9.60
N GLN A 67 -4.93 14.01 10.15
CA GLN A 67 -4.72 13.95 11.60
C GLN A 67 -3.66 14.97 12.02
N GLU A 68 -3.94 15.69 13.10
CA GLU A 68 -3.09 16.78 13.57
C GLU A 68 -3.18 16.98 15.11
N GLY A 69 -2.38 17.90 15.62
CA GLY A 69 -2.37 18.28 17.03
C GLY A 69 -1.96 17.16 17.98
N ASP A 70 -2.47 17.25 19.22
CA ASP A 70 -2.12 16.34 20.32
C ASP A 70 -2.71 14.93 20.18
N ALA A 71 -3.63 14.73 19.22
CA ALA A 71 -4.18 13.42 18.91
C ALA A 71 -3.14 12.48 18.26
N VAL A 72 -2.11 13.06 17.64
CA VAL A 72 -1.00 12.34 17.00
C VAL A 72 0.18 12.27 17.95
N ALA A 73 0.46 11.06 18.43
CA ALA A 73 1.64 10.76 19.24
C ALA A 73 2.84 10.49 18.34
N PHE A 74 3.97 11.11 18.65
CA PHE A 74 5.24 10.94 17.97
C PHE A 74 6.29 10.45 18.96
N THR A 75 7.00 9.38 18.61
CA THR A 75 8.08 8.82 19.43
C THR A 75 9.28 8.57 18.54
N ALA A 76 10.35 9.34 18.70
CA ALA A 76 11.59 9.11 17.97
C ALA A 76 12.17 7.73 18.31
N THR A 77 12.49 6.93 17.28
CA THR A 77 13.09 5.59 17.42
C THR A 77 14.54 5.56 16.94
N GLY A 78 14.99 6.63 16.27
CA GLY A 78 16.36 6.83 15.81
C GLY A 78 16.55 8.24 15.25
N GLU A 79 17.72 8.52 14.68
CA GLU A 79 18.04 9.83 14.10
C GLU A 79 17.17 10.19 12.87
N ARG A 80 16.66 9.16 12.18
CA ARG A 80 15.92 9.26 10.92
C ARG A 80 14.56 8.59 10.96
N THR A 81 14.19 8.01 12.09
CA THR A 81 13.01 7.16 12.23
C THR A 81 12.23 7.54 13.48
N ALA A 82 10.91 7.46 13.37
CA ALA A 82 10.02 7.67 14.48
C ALA A 82 8.76 6.82 14.34
N GLN A 83 8.23 6.39 15.47
CA GLN A 83 6.92 5.78 15.53
C GLN A 83 5.87 6.87 15.66
N VAL A 84 4.83 6.80 14.84
CA VAL A 84 3.69 7.73 14.88
C VAL A 84 2.42 6.93 15.10
N SER A 85 1.56 7.38 16.01
CA SER A 85 0.28 6.72 16.27
C SER A 85 -0.83 7.69 16.62
N TRP A 86 -2.06 7.32 16.28
CA TRP A 86 -3.29 8.06 16.62
C TRP A 86 -4.47 7.09 16.69
N ARG A 87 -5.64 7.58 17.11
CA ARG A 87 -6.87 6.78 17.11
C ARG A 87 -7.49 6.71 15.72
N ALA A 88 -7.86 5.51 15.29
CA ALA A 88 -8.61 5.26 14.07
C ALA A 88 -9.98 5.96 14.15
N PRO A 89 -10.37 6.76 13.13
CA PRO A 89 -11.64 7.49 13.16
C PRO A 89 -12.89 6.61 13.15
N VAL A 90 -12.81 5.42 12.53
CA VAL A 90 -13.99 4.58 12.24
C VAL A 90 -14.24 3.57 13.35
N ASP A 91 -13.23 2.80 13.73
CA ASP A 91 -13.33 1.70 14.71
C ASP A 91 -12.79 2.06 16.10
N GLY A 92 -12.13 3.21 16.25
CA GLY A 92 -11.55 3.65 17.52
C GLY A 92 -10.30 2.89 17.97
N GLY A 93 -9.80 1.95 17.16
CA GLY A 93 -8.51 1.28 17.35
C GLY A 93 -7.33 2.26 17.29
N ARG A 94 -6.12 1.75 17.46
CA ARG A 94 -4.89 2.55 17.32
C ARG A 94 -4.26 2.25 15.96
N LEU A 95 -4.06 3.30 15.17
CA LEU A 95 -3.25 3.25 13.98
C LEU A 95 -1.81 3.60 14.35
N GLU A 96 -0.86 2.87 13.77
CA GLU A 96 0.56 3.00 14.05
C GLU A 96 1.36 2.83 12.76
N PHE A 97 2.29 3.75 12.54
CA PHE A 97 3.13 3.82 11.34
C PHE A 97 4.55 4.22 11.70
N GLU A 98 5.52 3.63 11.03
CA GLU A 98 6.90 4.08 11.10
C GLU A 98 7.08 5.25 10.13
N CYS A 99 7.48 6.40 10.63
CA CYS A 99 7.89 7.53 9.83
C CYS A 99 9.40 7.49 9.60
N ARG A 100 9.83 7.61 8.34
CA ARG A 100 11.26 7.66 7.97
C ARG A 100 11.57 8.94 7.20
N ALA A 101 12.73 9.54 7.51
CA ALA A 101 13.31 10.63 6.75
C ALA A 101 13.72 10.18 5.33
N GLN A 102 13.16 10.83 4.31
CA GLN A 102 13.43 10.60 2.89
C GLN A 102 14.19 11.79 2.27
N ALA A 103 14.50 11.70 0.97
CA ALA A 103 15.23 12.73 0.24
C ALA A 103 14.55 14.10 0.28
N ASP A 104 13.23 14.12 0.06
CA ASP A 104 12.43 15.34 -0.06
C ASP A 104 11.53 15.58 1.16
N GLY A 105 11.80 14.93 2.31
CA GLY A 105 11.01 15.09 3.53
C GLY A 105 10.90 13.81 4.35
N ALA A 106 9.68 13.32 4.54
CA ALA A 106 9.41 12.09 5.30
C ALA A 106 8.36 11.22 4.60
N GLY A 107 8.31 9.93 4.93
CA GLY A 107 7.26 9.01 4.50
C GLY A 107 6.81 8.10 5.62
N LEU A 108 5.57 7.62 5.53
CA LEU A 108 5.00 6.65 6.44
C LEU A 108 5.14 5.25 5.86
N PHE A 109 5.47 4.30 6.72
CA PHE A 109 5.68 2.90 6.39
C PHE A 109 4.89 2.03 7.37
N ARG A 110 4.38 0.91 6.86
CA ARG A 110 3.78 -0.14 7.67
C ARG A 110 4.31 -1.48 7.19
N ASP A 111 4.82 -2.29 8.12
CA ASP A 111 5.45 -3.58 7.80
C ASP A 111 6.57 -3.47 6.74
N GLY A 112 7.29 -2.34 6.76
CA GLY A 112 8.35 -2.02 5.80
C GLY A 112 7.88 -1.51 4.44
N GLN A 113 6.58 -1.50 4.16
CA GLN A 113 6.01 -1.00 2.91
C GLN A 113 5.65 0.49 3.02
N PRO A 114 6.01 1.34 2.03
CA PRO A 114 5.61 2.74 2.04
C PRO A 114 4.10 2.86 1.85
N MET A 115 3.49 3.77 2.62
CA MET A 115 2.08 4.10 2.50
C MET A 115 1.91 5.20 1.46
N SER A 116 1.03 4.95 0.49
CA SER A 116 0.65 5.91 -0.56
C SER A 116 -0.87 5.99 -0.64
N VAL A 117 -1.41 7.17 -0.95
CA VAL A 117 -2.83 7.31 -1.32
C VAL A 117 -2.87 7.53 -2.83
N ASP A 118 -3.12 6.46 -3.58
CA ASP A 118 -3.37 6.55 -5.02
C ASP A 118 -4.74 7.16 -5.27
N VAL A 119 -4.78 8.47 -5.56
CA VAL A 119 -5.96 9.08 -6.15
C VAL A 119 -5.91 8.76 -7.65
N GLN A 120 -6.53 7.66 -8.07
CA GLN A 120 -6.77 7.41 -9.49
C GLN A 120 -7.73 8.46 -10.04
N MET A 121 -7.19 9.58 -10.51
CA MET A 121 -7.90 10.52 -11.36
C MET A 121 -8.13 9.83 -12.70
N ALA A 122 -9.31 9.24 -12.89
CA ALA A 122 -9.71 8.70 -14.19
C ALA A 122 -9.61 9.81 -15.24
N ALA A 123 -8.68 9.66 -16.19
CA ALA A 123 -8.53 10.60 -17.29
C ALA A 123 -9.85 10.65 -18.09
N PRO A 124 -10.36 11.84 -18.47
CA PRO A 124 -11.56 11.91 -19.29
C PRO A 124 -11.27 11.27 -20.64
N ALA A 125 -12.04 10.23 -20.99
CA ALA A 125 -11.98 9.60 -22.30
C ALA A 125 -12.27 10.66 -23.37
N ALA A 126 -11.22 11.10 -24.07
CA ALA A 126 -11.35 11.99 -25.21
C ALA A 126 -12.10 11.25 -26.32
N LYS A 127 -13.40 11.56 -26.45
CA LYS A 127 -14.25 11.07 -27.53
C LYS A 127 -13.74 11.70 -28.83
N GLN A 128 -12.95 10.93 -29.59
CA GLN A 128 -12.58 11.26 -30.97
C GLN A 128 -13.84 11.14 -31.83
N GLU A 129 -14.57 12.24 -31.98
CA GLU A 129 -15.62 12.35 -33.00
C GLU A 129 -14.92 12.56 -34.35
N ALA A 130 -14.97 11.51 -35.17
CA ALA A 130 -14.52 11.54 -36.55
C ALA A 130 -15.26 12.63 -37.35
N ARG A 131 -14.52 13.34 -38.21
CA ARG A 131 -15.05 14.13 -39.32
C ARG A 131 -14.31 13.77 -40.59
#